data_AF-A0A959GWC2-F1
#
_entry.id   AF-A0A959GWC2-F1
#
_cell.length_a   1.000
_cell.length_b   1.000
_cell.length_c   1.000
_cell.angle_alpha   90.00
_cell.angle_beta   90.00
_cell.angle_gamma   90.00
#
_symmetry.space_group_name_H-M   'P 1'
#
loop_
_entity.id
_entity.type
_entity.pdbx_description
1 polymer ?
#
loop_
_entity_poly.entity_id
_entity_poly.type
_entity_poly.pdbx_seq_one_letter_code
_entity_poly.pdbx_strand_id
1 'polypeptide(L)'
;MRWKITDRVVKFYEFGYGPLNRLLSGNYGEERLQNPTDIAPVADMNNYYQMSASYDAVGNIKSIIRRGMAPDAGCFIPQEIDRLTLVYDTLSNRLFRVGDLAPTPYRPYGFKPGASPSAEYVHDNNGNLTFDPHKGLNM
;
A
#
# COMPACT_ATOMS: atom_id res chain seq x y z
N MET A 1 4.54 17.69 -2.01
CA MET A 1 4.44 18.71 -0.92
C MET A 1 5.66 18.55 -0.03
N ARG A 2 6.23 19.65 0.49
CA ARG A 2 7.27 19.65 1.53
C ARG A 2 6.73 20.33 2.78
N TRP A 3 7.00 19.80 3.96
CA TRP A 3 6.63 20.42 5.23
C TRP A 3 7.72 20.19 6.29
N LYS A 4 7.75 21.06 7.29
CA LYS A 4 8.68 20.99 8.42
C LYS A 4 7.92 21.36 9.69
N ILE A 5 8.25 20.69 10.79
CA ILE A 5 7.84 21.10 12.15
C ILE A 5 9.09 21.51 12.92
N THR A 6 8.92 22.32 13.97
CA THR A 6 10.03 22.84 14.80
C THR A 6 10.95 21.70 15.24
N ASP A 7 12.26 21.93 15.14
CA ASP A 7 13.34 21.01 15.52
C ASP A 7 13.29 19.61 14.87
N ARG A 8 12.67 19.49 13.69
CA ARG A 8 12.69 18.28 12.87
C ARG A 8 13.19 18.56 11.46
N VAL A 9 13.62 17.48 10.79
CA VAL A 9 13.94 17.46 9.36
C VAL A 9 12.74 17.83 8.50
N VAL A 10 12.98 18.36 7.30
CA VAL A 10 11.93 18.52 6.28
C VAL A 10 11.44 17.14 5.89
N LYS A 11 10.14 17.05 5.62
CA LYS A 11 9.43 15.83 5.20
C LYS A 11 8.71 16.10 3.90
N PHE A 12 8.57 15.07 3.07
CA PHE A 12 7.89 15.20 1.79
C PHE A 12 7.15 13.92 1.38
N TYR A 13 6.21 14.11 0.46
CA TYR A 13 5.66 13.05 -0.37
C TYR A 13 5.93 13.36 -1.84
N GLU A 14 6.42 12.35 -2.54
CA GLU A 14 6.58 12.31 -3.99
C GLU A 14 5.58 11.31 -4.58
N PHE A 15 4.89 11.72 -5.65
CA PHE A 15 3.85 10.92 -6.31
C PHE A 15 4.22 10.71 -7.78
N GLY A 16 4.30 9.45 -8.21
CA GLY A 16 4.46 9.07 -9.61
C GLY A 16 3.11 8.78 -10.26
N TYR A 17 2.91 9.28 -11.47
CA TYR A 17 1.69 9.05 -12.27
C TYR A 17 2.04 8.43 -13.61
N GLY A 18 1.16 7.54 -14.10
CA GLY A 18 1.28 6.91 -15.41
C GLY A 18 0.69 7.79 -16.54
N PRO A 19 0.81 7.36 -17.81
CA PRO A 19 0.34 8.14 -18.97
C PRO A 19 -1.15 8.51 -18.98
N LEU A 20 -1.98 7.82 -18.18
CA LEU A 20 -3.41 8.11 -18.00
C LEU A 20 -3.70 8.87 -16.69
N ASN A 21 -2.72 9.57 -16.12
CA ASN A 21 -2.81 10.30 -14.83
C ASN A 21 -3.24 9.43 -13.62
N ARG A 22 -3.04 8.11 -13.71
CA ARG A 22 -3.28 7.16 -12.61
C ARG A 22 -2.06 7.09 -11.69
N LEU A 23 -2.27 7.00 -10.37
CA LEU A 23 -1.22 6.96 -9.35
C LEU A 23 -0.42 5.66 -9.43
N LEU A 24 0.84 5.71 -9.87
CA LEU A 24 1.73 4.55 -9.91
C LEU A 24 2.57 4.40 -8.64
N SER A 25 2.89 5.50 -7.95
CA SER A 25 3.66 5.46 -6.71
C SER A 25 3.35 6.62 -5.76
N GLY A 26 3.54 6.39 -4.46
CA GLY A 26 3.49 7.40 -3.42
C GLY A 26 4.56 7.12 -2.37
N ASN A 27 5.60 7.94 -2.33
CA ASN A 27 6.79 7.72 -1.50
C ASN A 27 6.95 8.85 -0.49
N TYR A 28 7.04 8.49 0.79
CA TYR A 28 7.51 9.38 1.84
C TYR A 28 9.03 9.59 1.73
N GLY A 29 9.50 10.74 2.17
CA GLY A 29 10.93 11.00 2.35
C GLY A 29 11.19 12.13 3.34
N GLU A 30 12.45 12.24 3.74
CA GLU A 30 12.98 13.27 4.65
C GLU A 30 14.21 13.93 4.04
N GLU A 31 14.47 15.20 4.34
CA GLU A 31 15.72 15.85 3.93
C GLU A 31 16.72 15.76 5.07
N ARG A 32 17.82 15.03 4.87
CA ARG A 32 18.82 14.70 5.89
C ARG A 32 20.24 14.99 5.40
N LEU A 33 21.14 15.34 6.31
CA LEU A 33 22.58 15.29 6.05
C LEU A 33 23.01 13.83 5.95
N GLN A 34 23.80 13.45 4.95
CA GLN A 34 24.30 12.07 4.84
C GLN A 34 25.53 11.86 5.74
N ASN A 35 26.37 12.88 5.86
CA ASN A 35 27.56 12.90 6.68
C ASN A 35 27.53 14.10 7.65
N PRO A 36 28.20 14.03 8.82
CA PRO A 36 28.28 15.15 9.77
C PRO A 36 28.93 16.42 9.21
N THR A 37 29.69 16.30 8.12
CA THR A 37 30.38 17.41 7.43
C THR A 37 29.56 18.05 6.32
N ASP A 38 28.40 17.51 5.97
CA ASP A 38 27.58 18.03 4.88
C ASP A 38 26.93 19.37 5.29
N ILE A 39 26.99 20.34 4.39
CA ILE A 39 26.42 21.69 4.61
C ILE A 39 24.98 21.84 4.09
N ALA A 40 24.47 20.87 3.35
CA ALA A 40 23.13 20.88 2.76
C ALA A 40 22.49 19.47 2.86
N PRO A 41 21.22 19.36 3.29
CA PRO A 41 20.53 18.08 3.34
C PRO A 41 20.10 17.63 1.95
N VAL A 42 20.01 16.31 1.76
CA VAL A 42 19.54 15.67 0.54
C VAL A 42 18.30 14.82 0.82
N ALA A 43 17.55 14.51 -0.23
CA ALA A 43 16.36 13.68 -0.16
C ALA A 43 16.71 12.22 0.20
N ASP A 44 16.31 11.79 1.40
CA ASP A 44 16.37 10.41 1.88
C ASP A 44 14.94 9.82 1.88
N MET A 45 14.67 8.90 0.95
CA MET A 45 13.38 8.21 0.86
C MET A 45 13.14 7.22 2.03
N ASN A 46 14.18 6.84 2.79
CA ASN A 46 14.19 6.04 4.04
C ASN A 46 13.39 4.72 4.10
N ASN A 47 12.62 4.39 3.07
CA ASN A 47 11.70 3.26 2.91
C ASN A 47 10.61 3.14 3.99
N TYR A 48 10.38 4.16 4.85
CA TYR A 48 9.40 4.08 5.95
C TYR A 48 7.96 3.90 5.46
N TYR A 49 7.56 4.68 4.46
CA TYR A 49 6.23 4.59 3.86
C TYR A 49 6.35 4.74 2.35
N GLN A 50 6.06 3.67 1.61
CA GLN A 50 6.08 3.65 0.16
C GLN A 50 4.88 2.87 -0.34
N MET A 51 4.37 3.27 -1.49
CA MET A 51 3.30 2.61 -2.21
C MET A 51 3.70 2.52 -3.68
N SER A 52 3.46 1.38 -4.31
CA SER A 52 3.32 1.28 -5.76
C SER A 52 2.01 0.60 -6.12
N ALA A 53 1.44 0.98 -7.26
CA ALA A 53 0.22 0.37 -7.79
C ALA A 53 0.35 0.08 -9.28
N SER A 54 -0.24 -1.02 -9.73
CA SER A 54 -0.40 -1.33 -11.15
C SER A 54 -1.88 -1.42 -11.52
N TYR A 55 -2.17 -1.28 -12.81
CA TYR A 55 -3.55 -1.25 -13.32
C TYR A 55 -3.71 -2.15 -14.54
N ASP A 56 -4.95 -2.54 -14.82
CA ASP A 56 -5.32 -3.11 -16.11
C ASP A 56 -5.55 -2.03 -17.19
N ALA A 57 -5.95 -2.50 -18.37
CA ALA A 57 -6.22 -1.66 -19.53
C ALA A 57 -7.48 -0.78 -19.37
N VAL A 58 -8.46 -1.19 -18.55
CA VAL A 58 -9.76 -0.50 -18.43
C VAL A 58 -9.85 0.45 -17.24
N GLY A 59 -8.99 0.32 -16.23
CA GLY A 59 -8.95 1.23 -15.09
C GLY A 59 -8.70 0.59 -13.74
N ASN A 60 -8.91 -0.72 -13.60
CA ASN A 60 -8.90 -1.40 -12.31
C ASN A 60 -7.48 -1.54 -11.75
N ILE A 61 -7.31 -1.44 -10.43
CA ILE A 61 -6.01 -1.64 -9.76
C ILE A 61 -5.71 -3.15 -9.75
N LYS A 62 -4.66 -3.62 -10.42
CA LYS A 62 -4.29 -5.05 -10.42
C LYS A 62 -3.42 -5.45 -9.24
N SER A 63 -2.55 -4.57 -8.77
CA SER A 63 -1.70 -4.83 -7.62
C SER A 63 -1.38 -3.58 -6.84
N ILE A 64 -1.10 -3.77 -5.55
CA ILE A 64 -0.57 -2.72 -4.65
C ILE A 64 0.56 -3.34 -3.84
N ILE A 65 1.73 -2.73 -3.83
CA ILE A 65 2.80 -3.05 -2.88
C ILE A 65 2.92 -1.87 -1.91
N ARG A 66 2.92 -2.14 -0.60
CA ARG A 66 3.15 -1.11 0.42
C ARG A 66 4.28 -1.48 1.36
N ARG A 67 5.09 -0.47 1.68
CA ARG A 67 5.99 -0.49 2.83
C ARG A 67 5.44 0.38 3.95
N GLY A 68 5.64 -0.08 5.18
CA GLY A 68 5.22 0.58 6.40
C GLY A 68 6.14 0.19 7.56
N MET A 69 6.02 0.92 8.66
CA MET A 69 6.79 0.64 9.88
C MET A 69 6.17 -0.52 10.65
N ALA A 70 6.88 -1.64 10.79
CA ALA A 70 6.46 -2.81 11.54
C ALA A 70 7.35 -3.02 12.79
N PRO A 71 6.78 -3.50 13.92
CA PRO A 71 7.56 -3.93 15.09
C PRO A 71 8.56 -5.04 14.76
N ASP A 72 9.81 -4.87 15.19
CA ASP A 72 10.88 -5.87 15.10
C ASP A 72 11.88 -5.63 16.24
N ALA A 73 12.20 -6.66 17.01
CA ALA A 73 13.16 -6.62 18.13
C ALA A 73 12.99 -5.44 19.14
N GLY A 74 11.76 -4.96 19.36
CA GLY A 74 11.47 -3.83 20.26
C GLY A 74 11.63 -2.43 19.63
N CYS A 75 11.96 -2.36 18.35
CA CYS A 75 11.95 -1.16 17.53
C CYS A 75 10.87 -1.25 16.44
N PHE A 76 10.72 -0.19 15.64
CA PHE A 76 9.94 -0.21 14.40
C PHE A 76 10.90 -0.06 13.22
N ILE A 77 10.76 -0.92 12.21
CA ILE A 77 11.60 -0.91 10.99
C ILE A 77 10.73 -0.92 9.72
N PRO A 78 11.23 -0.33 8.61
CA PRO A 78 10.50 -0.30 7.34
C PRO A 78 10.43 -1.69 6.69
N GLN A 79 9.23 -2.27 6.65
CA GLN A 79 8.97 -3.58 6.05
C GLN A 79 7.93 -3.51 4.95
N GLU A 80 7.95 -4.50 4.06
CA GLU A 80 6.83 -4.72 3.14
C GLU A 80 5.66 -5.31 3.93
N ILE A 81 4.57 -4.54 4.00
CA ILE A 81 3.37 -4.87 4.78
C ILE A 81 2.22 -5.36 3.90
N ASP A 82 2.28 -5.08 2.59
CA ASP A 82 1.31 -5.53 1.61
C ASP A 82 2.00 -5.87 0.28
N ARG A 83 1.60 -6.99 -0.32
CA ARG A 83 1.86 -7.35 -1.72
C ARG A 83 0.58 -7.88 -2.33
N LEU A 84 -0.37 -6.95 -2.51
CA LEU A 84 -1.74 -7.25 -2.93
C LEU A 84 -1.80 -7.57 -4.41
N THR A 85 -2.54 -8.63 -4.74
CA THR A 85 -3.05 -8.92 -6.08
C THR A 85 -4.57 -8.85 -6.01
N LEU A 86 -5.16 -7.94 -6.79
CA LEU A 86 -6.60 -7.74 -6.87
C LEU A 86 -7.10 -8.45 -8.11
N VAL A 87 -7.97 -9.43 -7.91
CA VAL A 87 -8.63 -10.22 -8.96
C VAL A 87 -10.04 -9.70 -9.11
N TYR A 88 -10.43 -9.40 -10.35
CA TYR A 88 -11.78 -8.99 -10.71
C TYR A 88 -12.49 -10.14 -11.42
N ASP A 89 -13.81 -10.14 -11.34
CA ASP A 89 -14.65 -11.03 -12.14
C ASP A 89 -14.40 -10.82 -13.65
N THR A 90 -14.54 -11.86 -14.45
CA THR A 90 -14.22 -11.78 -15.90
C THR A 90 -15.36 -11.18 -16.73
N LEU A 91 -16.58 -11.18 -16.20
CA LEU A 91 -17.78 -10.65 -16.86
C LEU A 91 -18.20 -9.28 -16.32
N SER A 92 -17.61 -8.83 -15.21
CA SER A 92 -17.89 -7.55 -14.57
C SER A 92 -16.67 -6.98 -13.86
N ASN A 93 -16.49 -5.65 -13.87
CA ASN A 93 -15.39 -4.96 -13.15
C ASN A 93 -15.56 -4.98 -11.60
N ARG A 94 -16.19 -6.03 -11.05
CA ARG A 94 -16.37 -6.21 -9.60
C ARG A 94 -15.17 -6.93 -9.02
N LEU A 95 -14.70 -6.45 -7.86
CA LEU A 95 -13.60 -7.07 -7.15
C LEU A 95 -14.05 -8.45 -6.67
N PHE A 96 -13.38 -9.50 -7.14
CA PHE A 96 -13.69 -10.90 -6.83
C PHE A 96 -12.85 -11.41 -5.66
N ARG A 97 -11.57 -11.03 -5.58
CA ARG A 97 -10.67 -11.48 -4.49
C ARG A 97 -9.48 -10.54 -4.32
N VAL A 98 -8.98 -10.44 -3.09
CA VAL A 98 -7.64 -9.86 -2.79
C VAL A 98 -6.76 -10.96 -2.22
N GLY A 99 -5.66 -11.27 -2.89
CA GLY A 99 -4.57 -12.08 -2.34
C GLY A 99 -3.45 -11.18 -1.84
N ASP A 100 -2.80 -11.54 -0.73
CA ASP A 100 -1.64 -10.82 -0.19
C ASP A 100 -0.46 -11.77 0.00
N LEU A 101 0.70 -11.37 -0.56
CA LEU A 101 1.94 -12.14 -0.56
C LEU A 101 3.08 -11.45 0.22
N ALA A 102 2.81 -10.41 1.01
CA ALA A 102 3.84 -9.79 1.85
C ALA A 102 4.44 -10.79 2.86
N PRO A 103 5.68 -10.61 3.35
CA PRO A 103 6.30 -11.52 4.30
C PRO A 103 5.44 -11.75 5.55
N THR A 104 5.19 -13.01 5.92
CA THR A 104 4.24 -13.39 7.00
C THR A 104 4.41 -12.63 8.32
N PRO A 105 5.63 -12.33 8.84
CA PRO A 105 5.79 -11.56 10.08
C PRO A 105 5.26 -10.12 9.99
N TYR A 106 5.26 -9.54 8.78
CA TYR A 106 4.96 -8.15 8.51
C TYR A 106 3.68 -7.94 7.68
N ARG A 107 3.00 -9.02 7.25
CA ARG A 107 1.65 -9.01 6.65
C ARG A 107 0.54 -8.61 7.64
N PRO A 108 0.68 -8.79 8.97
CA PRO A 108 0.03 -7.91 9.94
C PRO A 108 0.35 -6.43 9.66
N TYR A 109 -0.24 -5.47 10.38
CA TYR A 109 -0.11 -4.02 10.08
C TYR A 109 -0.68 -3.56 8.71
N GLY A 110 -0.46 -4.29 7.60
CA GLY A 110 -1.08 -4.10 6.27
C GLY A 110 -2.48 -4.68 6.14
N PHE A 111 -2.82 -5.20 4.96
CA PHE A 111 -4.12 -5.82 4.66
C PHE A 111 -4.46 -6.93 5.66
N LYS A 112 -5.73 -6.97 6.05
CA LYS A 112 -6.26 -7.91 7.03
C LYS A 112 -7.15 -8.92 6.34
N PRO A 113 -6.61 -10.04 5.83
CA PRO A 113 -7.47 -11.15 5.49
C PRO A 113 -8.16 -11.62 6.78
N GLY A 114 -9.49 -11.73 6.74
CA GLY A 114 -10.25 -12.45 7.77
C GLY A 114 -9.94 -13.95 7.74
N ALA A 115 -10.88 -14.78 8.22
CA ALA A 115 -10.66 -16.21 8.49
C ALA A 115 -10.16 -17.04 7.27
N SER A 116 -10.36 -16.56 6.04
CA SER A 116 -9.84 -17.20 4.83
C SER A 116 -9.11 -16.18 3.92
N PRO A 117 -7.76 -16.24 3.82
CA PRO A 117 -6.97 -15.35 2.94
C PRO A 117 -7.15 -15.58 1.44
N SER A 118 -7.88 -16.63 1.06
CA SER A 118 -8.18 -16.96 -0.34
C SER A 118 -9.66 -16.81 -0.69
N ALA A 119 -10.50 -16.35 0.25
CA ALA A 119 -11.93 -16.25 0.02
C ALA A 119 -12.29 -15.08 -0.90
N GLU A 120 -13.48 -15.20 -1.48
CA GLU A 120 -13.96 -14.42 -2.60
C GLU A 120 -15.12 -13.53 -2.15
N TYR A 121 -15.23 -12.35 -2.74
CA TYR A 121 -16.34 -11.43 -2.52
C TYR A 121 -17.51 -11.84 -3.42
N VAL A 122 -18.66 -12.17 -2.82
CA VAL A 122 -19.86 -12.51 -3.58
C VAL A 122 -20.73 -11.26 -3.73
N HIS A 123 -21.24 -11.04 -4.94
CA HIS A 123 -22.17 -9.97 -5.25
C HIS A 123 -23.45 -10.56 -5.84
N ASP A 124 -24.59 -9.93 -5.56
CA ASP A 124 -25.85 -10.28 -6.21
C ASP A 124 -25.90 -9.81 -7.69
N ASN A 125 -27.01 -10.11 -8.37
CA ASN A 125 -27.24 -9.69 -9.76
C ASN A 125 -27.41 -8.18 -9.93
N ASN A 126 -27.69 -7.44 -8.85
CA ASN A 126 -27.85 -5.98 -8.86
C ASN A 126 -26.51 -5.26 -8.56
N GLY A 127 -25.47 -6.00 -8.17
CA GLY A 127 -24.14 -5.46 -7.85
C GLY A 127 -23.90 -5.21 -6.35
N ASN A 128 -24.83 -5.56 -5.46
CA ASN A 128 -24.62 -5.43 -4.01
C ASN A 128 -23.66 -6.52 -3.53
N LEU A 129 -22.70 -6.16 -2.67
CA LEU A 129 -21.82 -7.10 -2.00
C LEU A 129 -22.61 -7.86 -0.92
N THR A 130 -22.85 -9.16 -1.12
CA THR A 130 -23.60 -10.04 -0.19
C THR A 130 -22.70 -10.81 0.77
N PHE A 131 -21.42 -10.98 0.42
CA PHE A 131 -20.44 -11.71 1.25
C PHE A 131 -19.07 -11.01 1.24
N ASP A 132 -18.59 -10.64 2.43
CA ASP A 132 -17.21 -10.17 2.66
C ASP A 132 -16.55 -11.05 3.74
N PRO A 133 -15.74 -12.04 3.35
CA PRO A 133 -15.09 -12.98 4.27
C PRO A 133 -14.03 -12.34 5.15
N HIS A 134 -13.58 -11.13 4.82
CA HIS A 134 -12.58 -10.40 5.59
C HIS A 134 -13.20 -9.49 6.65
N LYS A 135 -14.48 -9.13 6.50
CA LYS A 135 -15.25 -8.33 7.47
C LYS A 135 -16.37 -9.10 8.18
N GLY A 136 -16.63 -10.35 7.80
CA GLY A 136 -17.72 -11.16 8.36
C GLY A 136 -19.10 -10.74 7.87
N LEU A 137 -19.20 -10.11 6.70
CA LEU A 137 -20.48 -9.82 6.06
C LEU A 137 -21.02 -11.10 5.41
N ASN A 138 -22.27 -11.43 5.71
CA ASN A 138 -23.05 -12.48 5.10
C ASN A 138 -24.53 -12.06 5.14
N MET A 139 -25.22 -12.01 4.00
CA MET A 139 -26.62 -11.59 3.87
C MET A 139 -27.52 -12.69 3.32
#